data_AF-A0A9N9WAR6-F1
#
_entry.id   AF-A0A9N9WAR6-F1
#
_cell.length_a   1.000
_cell.length_b   1.000
_cell.length_c   1.000
_cell.angle_alpha   90.00
_cell.angle_beta   90.00
_cell.angle_gamma   90.00
#
_symmetry.space_group_name_H-M   'P 1'
#
loop_
_entity.id
_entity.type
_entity.pdbx_description
1 polymer ?
#
loop_
_entity_poly.entity_id
_entity_poly.type
_entity_poly.pdbx_seq_one_letter_code
_entity_poly.pdbx_strand_id
1 'polypeptide(L)'
;MDTDDGESSSSGPMSSLNSLFSFTSPAVKKLLGWKQGDEEEKWAEKAVDSLVKKLKKRKGAIEELERALSCPGTPSKCVTIPRSLDGRLQVSHRKGLPHVIYCRVWRWPDLQSHHELKPLEICQYPFSAKQKEVCINPYHYKRVESPVLPPVLVPRHSEFAPGHSLLPFQRTTEPAMPHNMSYSGSGFPPSASSELPETPPPSYSPPSDDSEPPGEVAPVSYQEPLYWASIAYYELNCRVGEVFHCSSHTVVVDGFTDPSSNSDRFCLGQLSNVNRNSTIENTRRHIGKGVHLYYVGGEVYAECLSDAAIFVQSRNCNHHHGFHPSTVCKIPPGCSLKIFNNREFAQLLSQSVNHGFEAVYELTKMCTIRMSFVKGWGAEYHRQDVTSTPCWIEIHLHGPLQWLDKVLTQMGSPHNAISSVS
;
A
#
# COMPACT_ATOMS: atom_id res chain seq x y z
N MET A 1 21.70 -78.05 -33.11
CA MET A 1 21.55 -77.86 -34.55
C MET A 1 20.74 -76.60 -34.80
N ASP A 2 21.31 -75.40 -34.95
CA ASP A 2 22.71 -74.96 -34.80
C ASP A 2 22.77 -73.43 -34.54
N THR A 3 23.96 -72.90 -34.19
CA THR A 3 24.37 -71.45 -34.20
C THR A 3 23.63 -70.47 -33.25
N ASP A 4 24.23 -69.43 -32.67
CA ASP A 4 25.65 -68.98 -32.66
C ASP A 4 25.99 -68.12 -31.40
N ASP A 5 27.22 -67.55 -31.37
CA ASP A 5 27.78 -66.47 -30.53
C ASP A 5 26.83 -65.28 -30.15
N GLY A 6 27.13 -64.39 -29.20
CA GLY A 6 28.35 -64.13 -28.41
C GLY A 6 28.19 -62.96 -27.40
N GLU A 7 29.29 -62.42 -26.87
CA GLU A 7 29.31 -61.61 -25.63
C GLU A 7 28.97 -60.09 -25.72
N SER A 8 28.23 -59.62 -24.70
CA SER A 8 28.38 -58.32 -24.00
C SER A 8 27.98 -56.99 -24.67
N SER A 9 27.37 -56.08 -23.86
CA SER A 9 27.92 -54.73 -23.58
C SER A 9 27.05 -53.93 -22.59
N SER A 10 27.59 -52.82 -22.09
CA SER A 10 27.14 -52.05 -20.93
C SER A 10 25.83 -51.27 -21.08
N SER A 11 25.16 -51.04 -19.95
CA SER A 11 24.07 -50.07 -19.82
C SER A 11 24.58 -48.62 -19.88
N GLY A 12 23.92 -47.79 -20.68
CA GLY A 12 24.23 -46.36 -20.87
C GLY A 12 23.04 -45.58 -21.46
N PRO A 13 22.94 -44.25 -21.25
CA PRO A 13 21.67 -43.54 -21.40
C PRO A 13 21.41 -42.94 -22.80
N MET A 14 20.19 -43.14 -23.33
CA MET A 14 19.65 -42.37 -24.47
C MET A 14 18.40 -41.59 -24.07
N SER A 15 18.59 -40.43 -23.42
CA SER A 15 17.49 -39.49 -23.09
C SER A 15 17.89 -38.00 -23.01
N SER A 16 19.16 -37.64 -23.24
CA SER A 16 19.70 -36.31 -22.86
C SER A 16 20.20 -35.40 -24.01
N LEU A 17 20.02 -35.76 -25.28
CA LEU A 17 20.62 -35.03 -26.42
C LEU A 17 19.72 -34.03 -27.16
N ASN A 18 18.41 -33.98 -26.85
CA ASN A 18 17.47 -33.04 -27.48
C ASN A 18 17.45 -31.63 -26.85
N SER A 19 18.46 -31.28 -26.04
CA SER A 19 18.58 -29.97 -25.36
C SER A 19 19.83 -29.17 -25.80
N LEU A 20 20.32 -29.42 -27.01
CA LEU A 20 21.46 -28.72 -27.60
C LEU A 20 21.01 -27.79 -28.73
N PHE A 21 21.63 -26.62 -28.82
CA PHE A 21 21.44 -25.59 -29.87
C PHE A 21 20.15 -24.74 -29.85
N SER A 22 19.66 -24.38 -28.66
CA SER A 22 19.07 -23.02 -28.53
C SER A 22 20.22 -22.00 -28.64
N PHE A 23 20.34 -21.34 -29.81
CA PHE A 23 21.43 -20.39 -30.13
C PHE A 23 21.25 -19.02 -29.43
N THR A 24 21.20 -19.01 -28.10
CA THR A 24 21.29 -17.77 -27.32
C THR A 24 22.66 -17.11 -27.50
N SER A 25 22.66 -15.83 -27.89
CA SER A 25 23.87 -15.05 -28.12
C SER A 25 24.74 -15.00 -26.85
N PRO A 26 26.09 -15.00 -26.92
CA PRO A 26 26.95 -15.01 -25.73
C PRO A 26 26.62 -13.91 -24.72
N ALA A 27 26.28 -12.70 -25.18
CA ALA A 27 25.82 -11.61 -24.33
C ALA A 27 24.48 -11.91 -23.60
N VAL A 28 23.57 -12.66 -24.21
CA VAL A 28 22.32 -13.10 -23.55
C VAL A 28 22.63 -14.11 -22.45
N LYS A 29 23.48 -15.11 -22.72
CA LYS A 29 23.93 -16.08 -21.70
C LYS A 29 24.62 -15.38 -20.53
N LYS A 30 25.54 -14.43 -20.82
CA LYS A 30 26.25 -13.65 -19.80
C LYS A 30 25.29 -12.78 -18.97
N LEU A 31 24.38 -12.06 -19.61
CA LEU A 31 23.39 -11.21 -18.92
C LEU A 31 22.37 -12.01 -18.09
N LEU A 32 22.04 -13.24 -18.49
CA LEU A 32 21.23 -14.16 -17.69
C LEU A 32 21.98 -14.71 -16.47
N GLY A 33 23.31 -14.72 -16.47
CA GLY A 33 24.13 -15.12 -15.32
C GLY A 33 24.00 -14.22 -14.08
N TRP A 34 23.34 -13.06 -14.20
CA TRP A 34 22.97 -12.19 -13.07
C TRP A 34 21.46 -12.23 -12.75
N LYS A 35 20.66 -13.07 -13.43
CA LYS A 35 19.21 -13.22 -13.17
C LYS A 35 18.98 -13.56 -11.69
N GLN A 36 17.93 -12.99 -11.12
CA GLN A 36 17.47 -13.29 -9.77
C GLN A 36 16.24 -14.22 -9.79
N GLY A 37 16.18 -15.13 -8.82
CA GLY A 37 15.18 -16.20 -8.69
C GLY A 37 15.22 -17.21 -9.85
N ASP A 38 14.64 -18.39 -9.66
CA ASP A 38 14.59 -19.43 -10.72
C ASP A 38 13.30 -19.35 -11.55
N GLU A 39 12.23 -18.80 -10.96
CA GLU A 39 10.93 -18.66 -11.61
C GLU A 39 10.99 -17.82 -12.90
N GLU A 40 10.09 -18.14 -13.82
CA GLU A 40 9.89 -17.47 -15.11
C GLU A 40 11.13 -17.40 -16.04
N GLU A 41 12.08 -18.33 -15.93
CA GLU A 41 13.31 -18.38 -16.75
C GLU A 41 13.07 -18.15 -18.27
N LYS A 42 12.14 -18.90 -18.87
CA LYS A 42 11.76 -18.77 -20.30
C LYS A 42 11.15 -17.41 -20.69
N TRP A 43 10.71 -16.62 -19.71
CA TRP A 43 10.29 -15.22 -19.92
C TRP A 43 11.47 -14.26 -19.77
N ALA A 44 12.35 -14.49 -18.79
CA ALA A 44 13.57 -13.70 -18.61
C ALA A 44 14.53 -13.84 -19.80
N GLU A 45 14.70 -15.04 -20.36
CA GLU A 45 15.47 -15.29 -21.59
C GLU A 45 14.97 -14.38 -22.75
N LYS A 46 13.65 -14.36 -22.96
CA LYS A 46 13.01 -13.49 -23.98
C LYS A 46 13.13 -12.00 -23.65
N ALA A 47 13.12 -11.61 -22.37
CA ALA A 47 13.31 -10.23 -21.95
C ALA A 47 14.74 -9.74 -22.26
N VAL A 48 15.74 -10.57 -21.97
CA VAL A 48 17.17 -10.26 -22.16
C VAL A 48 17.57 -10.32 -23.64
N ASP A 49 17.11 -11.30 -24.40
CA ASP A 49 17.32 -11.33 -25.87
C ASP A 49 16.71 -10.10 -26.57
N SER A 50 15.48 -9.72 -26.21
CA SER A 50 14.82 -8.50 -26.69
C SER A 50 15.61 -7.24 -26.31
N LEU A 51 16.26 -7.22 -25.14
CA LEU A 51 17.14 -6.12 -24.74
C LEU A 51 18.43 -6.08 -25.56
N VAL A 52 19.15 -7.20 -25.67
CA VAL A 52 20.42 -7.28 -26.41
C VAL A 52 20.23 -6.86 -27.86
N LYS A 53 19.11 -7.22 -28.50
CA LYS A 53 18.72 -6.77 -29.85
C LYS A 53 18.49 -5.25 -29.95
N LYS A 54 18.15 -4.56 -28.84
CA LYS A 54 18.05 -3.10 -28.77
C LYS A 54 19.41 -2.45 -28.46
N LEU A 55 20.13 -2.95 -27.45
CA LEU A 55 21.42 -2.39 -27.02
C LEU A 55 22.53 -2.54 -28.08
N LYS A 56 22.50 -3.58 -28.92
CA LYS A 56 23.39 -3.70 -30.10
C LYS A 56 23.33 -2.50 -31.06
N LYS A 57 22.30 -1.64 -30.98
CA LYS A 57 22.20 -0.39 -31.76
C LYS A 57 22.99 0.79 -31.15
N ARG A 58 23.57 0.64 -29.96
CA ARG A 58 24.36 1.67 -29.25
C ARG A 58 25.69 1.06 -28.78
N LYS A 59 26.79 1.46 -29.43
CA LYS A 59 28.16 1.04 -29.08
C LYS A 59 28.45 1.30 -27.60
N GLY A 60 28.98 0.32 -26.87
CA GLY A 60 29.29 0.42 -25.44
C GLY A 60 28.11 0.19 -24.48
N ALA A 61 26.87 0.01 -24.96
CA ALA A 61 25.69 -0.08 -24.09
C ALA A 61 25.47 -1.48 -23.47
N ILE A 62 26.06 -2.53 -24.04
CA ILE A 62 26.03 -3.87 -23.43
C ILE A 62 27.14 -3.94 -22.38
N GLU A 63 28.30 -3.43 -22.72
CA GLU A 63 29.51 -3.37 -21.90
C GLU A 63 29.27 -2.55 -20.62
N GLU A 64 28.54 -1.42 -20.72
CA GLU A 64 28.14 -0.62 -19.56
C GLU A 64 27.04 -1.29 -18.71
N LEU A 65 26.17 -2.13 -19.31
CA LEU A 65 25.19 -2.93 -18.56
C LEU A 65 25.86 -4.08 -17.80
N GLU A 66 26.76 -4.80 -18.48
CA GLU A 66 27.60 -5.84 -17.88
C GLU A 66 28.43 -5.25 -16.72
N ARG A 67 29.01 -4.05 -16.89
CA ARG A 67 29.73 -3.33 -15.82
C ARG A 67 28.83 -2.98 -14.63
N ALA A 68 27.59 -2.55 -14.88
CA ALA A 68 26.64 -2.23 -13.82
C ALA A 68 26.23 -3.50 -13.04
N LEU A 69 26.01 -4.63 -13.74
CA LEU A 69 25.66 -5.92 -13.12
C LEU A 69 26.84 -6.58 -12.41
N SER A 70 28.07 -6.45 -12.93
CA SER A 70 29.28 -7.00 -12.29
C SER A 70 29.75 -6.22 -11.07
N CYS A 71 29.35 -4.95 -10.92
CA CYS A 71 29.80 -4.07 -9.85
C CYS A 71 28.63 -3.37 -9.12
N PRO A 72 27.77 -4.12 -8.41
CA PRO A 72 26.64 -3.56 -7.65
C PRO A 72 27.07 -2.43 -6.71
N GLY A 73 26.24 -1.38 -6.60
CA GLY A 73 26.50 -0.22 -5.74
C GLY A 73 27.56 0.76 -6.28
N THR A 74 28.33 0.41 -7.31
CA THR A 74 29.28 1.36 -7.93
C THR A 74 28.58 2.34 -8.88
N PRO A 75 29.05 3.60 -8.98
CA PRO A 75 28.53 4.55 -9.96
C PRO A 75 28.62 4.03 -11.40
N SER A 76 27.45 3.93 -12.03
CA SER A 76 27.26 3.50 -13.42
C SER A 76 26.48 4.54 -14.22
N LYS A 77 26.64 4.54 -15.55
CA LYS A 77 25.91 5.43 -16.47
C LYS A 77 24.51 4.88 -16.71
N CYS A 78 23.64 5.72 -17.28
CA CYS A 78 22.32 5.26 -17.73
C CYS A 78 22.49 4.32 -18.93
N VAL A 79 22.08 3.06 -18.78
CA VAL A 79 21.83 2.15 -19.91
C VAL A 79 20.39 2.37 -20.33
N THR A 80 20.15 2.84 -21.55
CA THR A 80 18.82 3.27 -22.00
C THR A 80 18.30 2.50 -23.21
N ILE A 81 16.98 2.49 -23.37
CA ILE A 81 16.30 2.09 -24.61
C ILE A 81 15.29 3.17 -25.06
N PRO A 82 14.93 3.23 -26.36
CA PRO A 82 13.87 4.11 -26.85
C PRO A 82 12.51 3.83 -26.19
N ARG A 83 11.79 4.89 -25.85
CA ARG A 83 10.42 4.84 -25.31
C ARG A 83 9.41 4.52 -26.42
N SER A 84 8.47 3.62 -26.15
CA SER A 84 7.29 3.36 -27.00
C SER A 84 6.19 4.41 -26.79
N LEU A 85 5.24 4.51 -27.73
CA LEU A 85 4.14 5.49 -27.66
C LEU A 85 3.29 5.37 -26.38
N ASP A 86 3.03 4.14 -25.91
CA ASP A 86 2.31 3.87 -24.66
C ASP A 86 3.26 3.64 -23.44
N GLY A 87 4.57 3.86 -23.62
CA GLY A 87 5.60 3.63 -22.60
C GLY A 87 5.87 2.17 -22.23
N ARG A 88 5.09 1.19 -22.73
CA ARG A 88 5.22 -0.23 -22.40
C ARG A 88 6.10 -0.97 -23.41
N LEU A 89 6.89 -1.91 -22.90
CA LEU A 89 7.59 -2.92 -23.68
C LEU A 89 6.79 -4.23 -23.63
N GLN A 90 6.64 -4.88 -24.79
CA GLN A 90 6.08 -6.22 -24.87
C GLN A 90 7.20 -7.26 -24.84
N VAL A 91 7.05 -8.28 -23.98
CA VAL A 91 7.92 -9.45 -23.87
C VAL A 91 7.04 -10.70 -23.91
N SER A 92 7.16 -11.49 -24.99
CA SER A 92 6.22 -12.55 -25.34
C SER A 92 4.78 -12.00 -25.39
N HIS A 93 3.84 -12.54 -24.61
CA HIS A 93 2.43 -12.09 -24.57
C HIS A 93 2.15 -11.05 -23.46
N ARG A 94 3.14 -10.69 -22.65
CA ARG A 94 2.99 -9.72 -21.55
C ARG A 94 3.49 -8.34 -21.95
N LYS A 95 2.80 -7.28 -21.51
CA LYS A 95 3.26 -5.88 -21.61
C LYS A 95 3.60 -5.36 -20.22
N GLY A 96 4.74 -4.69 -20.07
CA GLY A 96 5.17 -4.06 -18.83
C GLY A 96 6.05 -2.84 -19.09
N LEU A 97 6.42 -2.09 -18.04
CA LEU A 97 7.30 -0.94 -18.19
C LEU A 97 8.78 -1.39 -18.25
N PRO A 98 9.63 -0.82 -19.13
CA PRO A 98 11.00 -1.31 -19.33
C PRO A 98 11.82 -1.40 -18.04
N HIS A 99 11.82 -0.34 -17.24
CA HIS A 99 12.57 -0.27 -15.99
C HIS A 99 12.10 -1.33 -14.97
N VAL A 100 10.79 -1.56 -14.84
CA VAL A 100 10.23 -2.63 -14.00
C VAL A 100 10.68 -4.01 -14.50
N ILE A 101 10.55 -4.29 -15.80
CA ILE A 101 10.95 -5.58 -16.40
C ILE A 101 12.41 -5.90 -16.06
N TYR A 102 13.32 -4.95 -16.23
CA TYR A 102 14.75 -5.19 -16.05
C TYR A 102 15.22 -5.08 -14.59
N CYS A 103 14.56 -4.29 -13.73
CA CYS A 103 14.76 -4.39 -12.27
C CYS A 103 14.25 -5.74 -11.72
N ARG A 104 13.15 -6.28 -12.27
CA ARG A 104 12.60 -7.58 -11.86
C ARG A 104 13.54 -8.73 -12.22
N VAL A 105 14.12 -8.73 -13.43
CA VAL A 105 15.07 -9.75 -13.88
C VAL A 105 16.36 -9.77 -13.05
N TRP A 106 16.90 -8.61 -12.64
CA TRP A 106 18.26 -8.52 -12.06
C TRP A 106 18.36 -8.12 -10.59
N ARG A 107 17.27 -7.76 -9.90
CA ARG A 107 17.33 -7.37 -8.48
C ARG A 107 16.17 -7.86 -7.62
N TRP A 108 14.95 -7.82 -8.12
CA TRP A 108 13.74 -8.06 -7.31
C TRP A 108 12.72 -8.92 -8.09
N PRO A 109 12.84 -10.26 -8.07
CA PRO A 109 11.95 -11.16 -8.84
C PRO A 109 10.46 -11.01 -8.50
N ASP A 110 10.20 -10.56 -7.27
CA ASP A 110 8.91 -10.29 -6.66
C ASP A 110 8.38 -8.86 -6.93
N LEU A 111 9.11 -8.03 -7.69
CA LEU A 111 8.68 -6.69 -8.09
C LEU A 111 7.46 -6.77 -9.01
N GLN A 112 6.31 -6.28 -8.54
CA GLN A 112 5.03 -6.34 -9.24
C GLN A 112 4.75 -5.02 -9.98
N SER A 113 5.08 -3.88 -9.37
CA SER A 113 4.63 -2.56 -9.81
C SER A 113 5.76 -1.53 -9.97
N HIS A 114 5.47 -0.48 -10.72
CA HIS A 114 6.39 0.64 -10.93
C HIS A 114 6.43 1.63 -9.77
N HIS A 115 5.38 1.69 -8.94
CA HIS A 115 5.35 2.54 -7.75
C HIS A 115 6.35 2.06 -6.68
N GLU A 116 6.69 0.77 -6.71
CA GLU A 116 7.77 0.19 -5.90
C GLU A 116 9.17 0.67 -6.30
N LEU A 117 9.34 1.39 -7.42
CA LEU A 117 10.64 1.90 -7.85
C LEU A 117 10.70 3.43 -7.75
N LYS A 118 11.68 3.95 -7.00
CA LYS A 118 12.09 5.36 -7.07
C LYS A 118 13.43 5.47 -7.80
N PRO A 119 13.57 6.33 -8.83
CA PRO A 119 14.86 6.56 -9.47
C PRO A 119 15.83 7.21 -8.48
N LEU A 120 17.12 6.97 -8.68
CA LEU A 120 18.20 7.71 -8.01
C LEU A 120 18.49 9.02 -8.76
N GLU A 121 19.02 10.01 -8.05
CA GLU A 121 19.35 11.34 -8.61
C GLU A 121 20.41 11.27 -9.72
N ILE A 122 21.26 10.24 -9.72
CA ILE A 122 22.22 9.94 -10.81
C ILE A 122 21.56 9.49 -12.12
N CYS A 123 20.27 9.16 -12.10
CA CYS A 123 19.53 8.70 -13.28
C CYS A 123 19.09 9.89 -14.13
N GLN A 124 19.74 10.10 -15.28
CA GLN A 124 19.43 11.17 -16.23
C GLN A 124 18.19 10.87 -17.09
N TYR A 125 17.79 9.60 -17.21
CA TYR A 125 16.69 9.13 -18.08
C TYR A 125 15.64 8.29 -17.30
N PRO A 126 15.12 8.73 -16.15
CA PRO A 126 14.17 7.94 -15.38
C PRO A 126 12.82 7.90 -16.11
N PHE A 127 12.07 6.80 -15.98
CA PHE A 127 10.80 6.63 -16.70
C PHE A 127 9.78 7.76 -16.45
N SER A 128 9.79 8.34 -15.25
CA SER A 128 8.95 9.47 -14.84
C SER A 128 9.21 10.77 -15.60
N ALA A 129 10.43 10.98 -16.13
CA ALA A 129 10.79 12.22 -16.85
C ALA A 129 10.20 12.31 -18.27
N LYS A 130 9.41 11.31 -18.72
CA LYS A 130 8.69 11.29 -20.02
C LYS A 130 9.56 11.55 -21.27
N GLN A 131 10.88 11.39 -21.17
CA GLN A 131 11.83 11.58 -22.27
C GLN A 131 11.70 10.52 -23.38
N LYS A 132 12.37 10.77 -24.52
CA LYS A 132 12.43 9.83 -25.68
C LYS A 132 13.13 8.51 -25.35
N GLU A 133 13.92 8.46 -24.29
CA GLU A 133 14.61 7.27 -23.80
C GLU A 133 14.24 6.95 -22.35
N VAL A 134 14.42 5.68 -21.96
CA VAL A 134 14.15 5.18 -20.61
C VAL A 134 15.37 4.38 -20.12
N CYS A 135 15.89 4.72 -18.95
CA CYS A 135 16.96 3.98 -18.28
C CYS A 135 16.43 2.63 -17.77
N ILE A 136 17.17 1.56 -18.08
CA ILE A 136 16.90 0.18 -17.66
C ILE A 136 18.03 -0.40 -16.79
N ASN A 137 19.06 0.39 -16.46
CA ASN A 137 20.08 0.00 -15.48
C ASN A 137 19.41 -0.21 -14.11
N PRO A 138 19.43 -1.43 -13.54
CA PRO A 138 18.65 -1.74 -12.34
C PRO A 138 19.23 -1.09 -11.07
N TYR A 139 20.47 -0.58 -11.11
CA TYR A 139 21.08 0.19 -10.02
C TYR A 139 20.81 1.69 -10.11
N HIS A 140 20.09 2.15 -11.14
CA HIS A 140 19.60 3.54 -11.24
C HIS A 140 18.24 3.74 -10.55
N TYR A 141 17.73 2.69 -9.90
CA TYR A 141 16.51 2.68 -9.11
C TYR A 141 16.78 2.08 -7.72
N LYS A 142 16.05 2.54 -6.72
CA LYS A 142 15.90 1.88 -5.41
C LYS A 142 14.46 1.40 -5.26
N ARG A 143 14.26 0.29 -4.56
CA ARG A 143 12.92 -0.15 -4.18
C ARG A 143 12.37 0.79 -3.10
N VAL A 144 11.05 0.91 -3.03
CA VAL A 144 10.35 1.60 -1.96
C VAL A 144 10.07 0.58 -0.85
N GLU A 145 10.99 0.51 0.10
CA GLU A 145 10.87 -0.33 1.30
C GLU A 145 9.76 0.20 2.22
N SER A 146 9.06 -0.71 2.90
CA SER A 146 8.13 -0.36 3.97
C SER A 146 8.92 0.16 5.17
N PRO A 147 8.68 1.39 5.66
CA PRO A 147 9.45 1.94 6.76
C PRO A 147 9.06 1.24 8.06
N VAL A 148 10.06 0.79 8.83
CA VAL A 148 9.83 0.23 10.17
C VAL A 148 9.06 1.25 11.01
N LEU A 149 7.88 0.86 11.47
CA LEU A 149 7.01 1.68 12.30
C LEU A 149 7.42 1.51 13.77
N PRO A 150 7.43 2.59 14.58
CA PRO A 150 7.72 2.47 16.01
C PRO A 150 6.62 1.64 16.69
N PRO A 151 6.94 0.85 17.73
CA PRO A 151 5.92 0.17 18.52
C PRO A 151 5.03 1.18 19.24
N VAL A 152 3.73 0.89 19.33
CA VAL A 152 2.81 1.66 20.18
C VAL A 152 3.02 1.20 21.61
N LEU A 153 3.25 2.15 22.52
CA LEU A 153 3.35 1.86 23.96
C LEU A 153 1.95 1.88 24.57
N VAL A 154 1.55 0.78 25.20
CA VAL A 154 0.29 0.66 25.92
C VAL A 154 0.58 0.58 27.41
N PRO A 155 0.06 1.50 28.25
CA PRO A 155 0.13 1.34 29.70
C PRO A 155 -0.56 0.03 30.11
N ARG A 156 0.14 -0.87 30.80
CA ARG A 156 -0.56 -1.96 31.50
C ARG A 156 -1.34 -1.34 32.65
N HIS A 157 -2.64 -1.55 32.66
CA HIS A 157 -3.46 -1.25 33.82
C HIS A 157 -3.13 -2.25 34.94
N SER A 158 -2.22 -1.87 35.84
CA SER A 158 -2.26 -2.38 37.21
C SER A 158 -3.58 -1.94 37.86
N GLU A 159 -4.04 -2.70 38.86
CA GLU A 159 -5.43 -2.66 39.30
C GLU A 159 -5.82 -1.36 40.02
N PHE A 160 -7.02 -0.86 39.72
CA PHE A 160 -7.81 0.10 40.53
C PHE A 160 -7.08 1.27 41.22
N ALA A 161 -7.11 2.44 40.58
CA ALA A 161 -6.97 3.74 41.26
C ALA A 161 -8.36 4.32 41.60
N PRO A 162 -8.86 4.22 42.85
CA PRO A 162 -10.17 4.75 43.22
C PRO A 162 -10.15 6.28 43.38
N GLY A 163 -10.42 6.99 42.28
CA GLY A 163 -10.83 8.40 42.31
C GLY A 163 -9.82 9.41 41.76
N HIS A 164 -9.70 9.47 40.43
CA HIS A 164 -9.33 10.72 39.76
C HIS A 164 -10.57 11.42 39.22
N SER A 165 -10.66 12.72 39.50
CA SER A 165 -11.92 13.46 39.54
C SER A 165 -12.58 13.69 38.18
N LEU A 166 -13.92 13.74 38.20
CA LEU A 166 -14.71 14.37 37.15
C LEU A 166 -14.33 15.85 37.01
N LEU A 167 -13.41 16.18 36.10
CA LEU A 167 -13.28 17.55 35.61
C LEU A 167 -14.53 17.86 34.75
N PRO A 168 -15.26 18.96 35.00
CA PRO A 168 -16.41 19.30 34.18
C PRO A 168 -15.99 19.48 32.72
N PHE A 169 -16.59 18.69 31.82
CA PHE A 169 -16.38 18.80 30.38
C PHE A 169 -16.82 20.20 29.95
N GLN A 170 -15.85 21.10 29.76
CA GLN A 170 -16.12 22.48 29.39
C GLN A 170 -16.70 22.45 27.98
N ARG A 171 -18.01 22.71 27.85
CA ARG A 171 -18.71 22.69 26.57
C ARG A 171 -18.02 23.66 25.60
N THR A 172 -17.24 23.13 24.67
CA THR A 172 -16.80 23.85 23.49
C THR A 172 -18.05 24.21 22.70
N THR A 173 -18.46 25.48 22.78
CA THR A 173 -19.51 26.03 21.92
C THR A 173 -19.13 25.79 20.47
N GLU A 174 -20.06 25.26 19.67
CA GLU A 174 -19.82 24.95 18.27
C GLU A 174 -19.29 26.18 17.52
N PRO A 175 -18.15 26.09 16.80
CA PRO A 175 -17.71 27.16 15.92
C PRO A 175 -18.67 27.21 14.72
N ALA A 176 -19.58 28.18 14.74
CA ALA A 176 -20.49 28.43 13.64
C ALA A 176 -19.69 28.71 12.34
N MET A 177 -20.24 28.23 11.21
CA MET A 177 -19.62 28.23 9.89
C MET A 177 -19.05 29.62 9.49
N PRO A 178 -17.75 29.75 9.23
CA PRO A 178 -17.13 31.05 9.02
C PRO A 178 -17.55 31.69 7.70
N HIS A 179 -18.09 32.91 7.77
CA HIS A 179 -18.19 33.83 6.64
C HIS A 179 -16.92 34.70 6.53
N ASN A 180 -16.63 35.17 5.31
CA ASN A 180 -15.45 35.98 4.99
C ASN A 180 -15.31 37.24 5.86
N MET A 181 -14.12 37.51 6.42
CA MET A 181 -13.54 38.86 6.46
C MET A 181 -12.02 38.88 6.73
N SER A 182 -11.41 40.07 6.69
CA SER A 182 -9.99 40.30 6.37
C SER A 182 -9.11 40.74 7.56
N TYR A 183 -7.79 40.83 7.33
CA TYR A 183 -6.74 40.86 8.36
C TYR A 183 -6.27 42.28 8.78
N SER A 184 -6.28 42.57 10.09
CA SER A 184 -5.49 43.62 10.79
C SER A 184 -5.70 43.49 12.31
N GLY A 185 -4.81 43.86 13.24
CA GLY A 185 -3.41 44.28 13.12
C GLY A 185 -2.86 44.95 14.41
N SER A 186 -1.76 44.43 14.97
CA SER A 186 -0.90 44.98 16.07
C SER A 186 -1.45 45.10 17.52
N GLY A 187 -0.57 44.93 18.54
CA GLY A 187 -0.80 45.37 19.93
C GLY A 187 -0.27 44.46 21.08
N PHE A 188 0.74 44.92 21.84
CA PHE A 188 1.29 44.36 23.11
C PHE A 188 2.21 45.45 23.75
N PRO A 189 2.72 45.34 25.00
CA PRO A 189 2.25 44.62 26.20
C PRO A 189 1.86 45.58 27.39
N PRO A 190 2.67 45.89 28.44
CA PRO A 190 3.05 45.10 29.63
C PRO A 190 2.64 45.75 31.01
N SER A 191 2.82 45.04 32.15
CA SER A 191 3.69 45.44 33.31
C SER A 191 3.27 44.90 34.70
N ALA A 192 4.27 44.36 35.47
CA ALA A 192 4.46 44.34 36.96
C ALA A 192 3.34 43.83 37.92
N SER A 193 3.55 43.29 39.13
CA SER A 193 4.68 42.73 39.94
C SER A 193 4.06 42.03 41.20
N SER A 194 4.67 41.56 42.31
CA SER A 194 6.02 41.65 42.93
C SER A 194 6.32 40.44 43.87
N GLU A 195 7.60 40.02 43.94
CA GLU A 195 8.43 39.75 45.16
C GLU A 195 8.14 38.57 46.15
N LEU A 196 9.21 38.20 46.90
CA LEU A 196 9.37 37.06 47.84
C LEU A 196 9.75 37.56 49.26
N PRO A 197 9.88 36.70 50.30
CA PRO A 197 11.17 36.04 50.57
C PRO A 197 11.10 34.60 51.16
N GLU A 198 12.26 33.93 51.25
CA GLU A 198 12.43 32.53 51.72
C GLU A 198 12.68 32.38 53.24
N THR A 199 12.55 31.15 53.76
CA THR A 199 13.35 30.61 54.89
C THR A 199 13.31 29.06 54.87
N PRO A 200 14.35 28.34 55.37
CA PRO A 200 14.58 26.94 55.03
C PRO A 200 13.91 25.91 55.99
N PRO A 201 13.57 24.70 55.50
CA PRO A 201 13.05 23.61 56.34
C PRO A 201 14.19 22.78 57.00
N PRO A 202 13.96 22.21 58.20
CA PRO A 202 14.89 21.26 58.82
C PRO A 202 14.79 19.86 58.21
N SER A 203 15.89 19.09 58.27
CA SER A 203 15.94 17.71 57.78
C SER A 203 15.19 16.75 58.71
N TYR A 204 14.21 16.04 58.17
CA TYR A 204 13.55 14.89 58.78
C TYR A 204 13.25 13.86 57.68
N SER A 205 13.65 12.61 57.88
CA SER A 205 13.42 11.51 56.92
C SER A 205 12.25 10.63 57.38
N PRO A 206 11.13 10.56 56.63
CA PRO A 206 10.16 9.48 56.73
C PRO A 206 10.74 8.16 56.17
N PRO A 207 10.06 7.01 56.36
CA PRO A 207 10.54 5.72 55.89
C PRO A 207 10.53 5.59 54.36
N SER A 208 11.17 4.54 53.86
CA SER A 208 11.13 4.14 52.45
C SER A 208 9.71 3.86 52.00
N ASP A 209 9.19 4.74 51.15
CA ASP A 209 8.02 4.49 50.31
C ASP A 209 8.43 3.47 49.24
N ASP A 210 7.73 2.34 49.13
CA ASP A 210 7.94 1.38 48.04
C ASP A 210 7.36 1.98 46.76
N SER A 211 8.14 2.85 46.13
CA SER A 211 7.80 3.46 44.85
C SER A 211 7.80 2.37 43.77
N GLU A 212 6.64 1.77 43.53
CA GLU A 212 6.41 0.91 42.37
C GLU A 212 6.91 1.60 41.09
N PRO A 213 7.53 0.86 40.16
CA PRO A 213 8.02 1.47 38.92
C PRO A 213 6.85 2.13 38.16
N PRO A 214 7.06 3.29 37.52
CA PRO A 214 6.01 3.97 36.76
C PRO A 214 5.41 3.00 35.73
N GLY A 215 4.07 2.93 35.75
CA GLY A 215 3.27 1.81 35.23
C GLY A 215 3.81 1.13 33.98
N GLU A 216 4.04 -0.19 34.08
CA GLU A 216 4.79 -0.98 33.11
C GLU A 216 4.20 -0.91 31.69
N VAL A 217 4.84 -0.14 30.80
CA VAL A 217 4.38 0.03 29.42
C VAL A 217 4.73 -1.19 28.54
N ALA A 218 3.71 -1.75 27.89
CA ALA A 218 3.85 -2.84 26.94
C ALA A 218 4.08 -2.30 25.51
N PRO A 219 5.17 -2.70 24.81
CA PRO A 219 5.39 -2.31 23.42
C PRO A 219 4.63 -3.23 22.46
N VAL A 220 3.74 -2.67 21.64
CA VAL A 220 2.99 -3.38 20.59
C VAL A 220 3.57 -3.03 19.21
N SER A 221 4.36 -3.95 18.65
CA SER A 221 4.95 -3.82 17.32
C SER A 221 3.97 -4.16 16.19
N TYR A 222 3.99 -3.35 15.12
CA TYR A 222 3.34 -3.67 13.86
C TYR A 222 3.90 -4.96 13.25
N GLN A 223 3.05 -5.73 12.56
CA GLN A 223 3.43 -6.88 11.75
C GLN A 223 2.64 -6.84 10.43
N GLU A 224 3.29 -7.22 9.33
CA GLU A 224 2.69 -7.20 7.99
C GLU A 224 1.94 -8.53 7.73
N PRO A 225 0.62 -8.51 7.46
CA PRO A 225 -0.17 -9.74 7.23
C PRO A 225 0.00 -10.30 5.81
N LEU A 226 -0.33 -11.58 5.64
CA LEU A 226 -0.30 -12.31 4.34
C LEU A 226 -1.21 -11.67 3.27
N TYR A 227 -2.33 -11.11 3.68
CA TYR A 227 -3.21 -10.29 2.84
C TYR A 227 -3.19 -8.88 3.43
N TRP A 228 -2.81 -7.86 2.65
CA TRP A 228 -2.73 -6.48 3.15
C TRP A 228 -4.13 -5.86 3.31
N ALA A 229 -5.10 -6.34 2.54
CA ALA A 229 -6.51 -5.94 2.63
C ALA A 229 -7.48 -7.03 2.15
N SER A 230 -8.76 -6.84 2.47
CA SER A 230 -9.88 -7.52 1.80
C SER A 230 -10.92 -6.54 1.28
N ILE A 231 -11.61 -6.91 0.20
CA ILE A 231 -12.55 -6.04 -0.53
C ILE A 231 -13.90 -6.75 -0.68
N ALA A 232 -14.96 -6.11 -0.18
CA ALA A 232 -16.34 -6.56 -0.36
C ALA A 232 -17.06 -5.63 -1.37
N TYR A 233 -17.79 -6.21 -2.32
CA TYR A 233 -18.58 -5.46 -3.31
C TYR A 233 -20.06 -5.38 -2.93
N TYR A 234 -20.68 -4.23 -3.23
CA TYR A 234 -22.04 -3.89 -2.87
C TYR A 234 -22.79 -3.24 -4.03
N GLU A 235 -24.08 -3.56 -4.11
CA GLU A 235 -25.05 -2.89 -4.98
C GLU A 235 -26.17 -2.33 -4.10
N LEU A 236 -26.25 -0.99 -4.01
CA LEU A 236 -27.01 -0.28 -2.98
C LEU A 236 -26.62 -0.73 -1.56
N ASN A 237 -27.55 -1.30 -0.79
CA ASN A 237 -27.30 -1.86 0.55
C ASN A 237 -27.03 -3.38 0.56
N CYS A 238 -27.02 -4.03 -0.61
CA CYS A 238 -26.87 -5.48 -0.73
C CYS A 238 -25.41 -5.87 -1.03
N ARG A 239 -24.81 -6.78 -0.25
CA ARG A 239 -23.49 -7.35 -0.58
C ARG A 239 -23.64 -8.32 -1.75
N VAL A 240 -22.80 -8.18 -2.77
CA VAL A 240 -22.89 -8.96 -4.01
C VAL A 240 -21.58 -9.73 -4.21
N GLY A 241 -21.66 -11.06 -4.16
CA GLY A 241 -20.53 -11.96 -4.31
C GLY A 241 -19.72 -12.23 -3.03
N GLU A 242 -18.55 -12.82 -3.24
CA GLU A 242 -17.58 -13.17 -2.20
C GLU A 242 -16.65 -11.99 -1.87
N VAL A 243 -15.89 -12.13 -0.79
CA VAL A 243 -14.88 -11.14 -0.37
C VAL A 243 -13.55 -11.46 -1.06
N PHE A 244 -13.04 -10.51 -1.83
CA PHE A 244 -11.72 -10.62 -2.47
C PHE A 244 -10.61 -10.36 -1.45
N HIS A 245 -9.52 -11.13 -1.49
CA HIS A 245 -8.41 -11.04 -0.54
C HIS A 245 -7.11 -10.65 -1.26
N CYS A 246 -6.47 -9.57 -0.82
CA CYS A 246 -5.39 -8.92 -1.54
C CYS A 246 -4.03 -9.40 -1.03
N SER A 247 -3.49 -10.47 -1.63
CA SER A 247 -2.11 -10.93 -1.36
C SER A 247 -1.09 -10.24 -2.27
N SER A 248 -1.47 -9.93 -3.51
CA SER A 248 -0.68 -9.06 -4.38
C SER A 248 -0.73 -7.61 -3.89
N HIS A 249 0.41 -6.92 -3.91
CA HIS A 249 0.49 -5.49 -3.59
C HIS A 249 -0.07 -4.60 -4.70
N THR A 250 -0.54 -5.19 -5.80
CA THR A 250 -1.22 -4.51 -6.91
C THR A 250 -2.52 -5.24 -7.27
N VAL A 251 -3.66 -4.61 -7.01
CA VAL A 251 -4.99 -5.19 -7.27
C VAL A 251 -5.80 -4.27 -8.17
N VAL A 252 -6.32 -4.80 -9.28
CA VAL A 252 -7.26 -4.09 -10.16
C VAL A 252 -8.68 -4.57 -9.89
N VAL A 253 -9.57 -3.66 -9.46
CA VAL A 253 -11.00 -3.95 -9.29
C VAL A 253 -11.75 -3.34 -10.47
N ASP A 254 -12.30 -4.18 -11.35
CA ASP A 254 -12.82 -3.74 -12.66
C ASP A 254 -14.21 -4.29 -13.03
N GLY A 255 -14.79 -3.78 -14.12
CA GLY A 255 -16.13 -4.11 -14.59
C GLY A 255 -16.19 -5.29 -15.57
N PHE A 256 -15.11 -6.02 -15.77
CA PHE A 256 -15.02 -7.11 -16.75
C PHE A 256 -15.34 -8.49 -16.13
N THR A 257 -15.21 -9.54 -16.93
CA THR A 257 -15.71 -10.90 -16.67
C THR A 257 -14.62 -11.96 -16.83
N ASP A 258 -13.40 -11.68 -16.34
CA ASP A 258 -12.31 -12.66 -16.34
C ASP A 258 -12.45 -13.56 -15.10
N PRO A 259 -12.72 -14.87 -15.28
CA PRO A 259 -13.01 -15.80 -14.18
C PRO A 259 -11.75 -16.41 -13.57
N SER A 260 -10.55 -16.02 -14.04
CA SER A 260 -9.31 -16.55 -13.48
C SER A 260 -9.13 -16.11 -12.02
N SER A 261 -8.82 -17.06 -11.13
CA SER A 261 -8.59 -16.83 -9.70
C SER A 261 -7.22 -16.20 -9.42
N ASN A 262 -6.86 -15.16 -10.17
CA ASN A 262 -5.64 -14.39 -10.02
C ASN A 262 -5.78 -13.42 -8.83
N SER A 263 -4.82 -13.45 -7.91
CA SER A 263 -4.71 -12.62 -6.69
C SER A 263 -4.69 -11.09 -6.91
N ASP A 264 -4.59 -10.69 -8.17
CA ASP A 264 -4.25 -9.33 -8.63
C ASP A 264 -5.45 -8.64 -9.29
N ARG A 265 -6.60 -9.32 -9.43
CA ARG A 265 -7.74 -8.83 -10.21
C ARG A 265 -9.10 -9.26 -9.66
N PHE A 266 -9.93 -8.28 -9.29
CA PHE A 266 -11.31 -8.49 -8.83
C PHE A 266 -12.31 -8.05 -9.91
N CYS A 267 -12.79 -9.02 -10.68
CA CYS A 267 -13.75 -8.81 -11.78
C CYS A 267 -15.19 -8.69 -11.27
N LEU A 268 -15.69 -7.46 -11.11
CA LEU A 268 -17.06 -7.20 -10.65
C LEU A 268 -18.12 -7.55 -11.70
N GLY A 269 -17.75 -7.56 -13.00
CA GLY A 269 -18.66 -7.73 -14.13
C GLY A 269 -19.37 -9.10 -14.17
N GLN A 270 -18.71 -10.15 -13.69
CA GLN A 270 -19.27 -11.51 -13.63
C GLN A 270 -20.18 -11.77 -12.44
N LEU A 271 -20.21 -10.87 -11.44
CA LEU A 271 -21.00 -11.07 -10.23
C LEU A 271 -22.51 -10.92 -10.50
N SER A 272 -23.29 -11.94 -10.15
CA SER A 272 -24.75 -11.95 -10.28
C SER A 272 -25.46 -11.35 -9.07
N ASN A 273 -26.58 -10.67 -9.31
CA ASN A 273 -27.49 -10.15 -8.28
C ASN A 273 -28.91 -10.15 -8.86
N VAL A 274 -29.86 -10.81 -8.18
CA VAL A 274 -31.26 -10.89 -8.61
C VAL A 274 -32.05 -9.60 -8.33
N ASN A 275 -31.59 -8.78 -7.38
CA ASN A 275 -32.22 -7.51 -7.01
C ASN A 275 -31.68 -6.33 -7.83
N ARG A 276 -30.96 -6.63 -8.93
CA ARG A 276 -30.28 -5.62 -9.77
C ARG A 276 -31.28 -4.88 -10.65
N ASN A 277 -31.34 -3.56 -10.49
CA ASN A 277 -32.14 -2.67 -11.32
C ASN A 277 -31.32 -2.03 -12.45
N SER A 278 -32.01 -1.44 -13.43
CA SER A 278 -31.41 -0.81 -14.62
C SER A 278 -30.40 0.31 -14.31
N THR A 279 -30.52 1.02 -13.18
CA THR A 279 -29.53 2.04 -12.77
C THR A 279 -28.23 1.39 -12.31
N ILE A 280 -28.30 0.24 -11.64
CA ILE A 280 -27.13 -0.56 -11.28
C ILE A 280 -26.48 -1.14 -12.54
N GLU A 281 -27.25 -1.74 -13.46
CA GLU A 281 -26.70 -2.24 -14.74
C GLU A 281 -26.03 -1.15 -15.58
N ASN A 282 -26.67 0.02 -15.69
CA ASN A 282 -26.11 1.18 -16.36
C ASN A 282 -24.80 1.64 -15.69
N THR A 283 -24.70 1.55 -14.36
CA THR A 283 -23.49 1.92 -13.61
C THR A 283 -22.38 0.89 -13.82
N ARG A 284 -22.68 -0.42 -13.73
CA ARG A 284 -21.73 -1.52 -13.97
C ARG A 284 -21.03 -1.41 -15.33
N ARG A 285 -21.80 -1.10 -16.39
CA ARG A 285 -21.27 -0.90 -17.75
C ARG A 285 -20.26 0.26 -17.87
N HIS A 286 -20.26 1.21 -16.93
CA HIS A 286 -19.32 2.33 -16.87
C HIS A 286 -18.17 2.13 -15.87
N ILE A 287 -18.11 1.00 -15.14
CA ILE A 287 -16.92 0.68 -14.33
C ILE A 287 -15.72 0.49 -15.25
N GLY A 288 -15.87 -0.26 -16.35
CA GLY A 288 -14.80 -0.46 -17.35
C GLY A 288 -13.54 -1.03 -16.71
N LYS A 289 -12.41 -0.32 -16.85
CA LYS A 289 -11.12 -0.69 -16.23
C LYS A 289 -11.06 -0.45 -14.70
N GLY A 290 -12.10 0.19 -14.13
CA GLY A 290 -12.31 0.37 -12.70
C GLY A 290 -11.21 1.15 -11.97
N VAL A 291 -10.73 0.60 -10.87
CA VAL A 291 -9.69 1.19 -10.01
C VAL A 291 -8.49 0.26 -9.89
N HIS A 292 -7.30 0.83 -9.90
CA HIS A 292 -6.07 0.16 -9.51
C HIS A 292 -5.71 0.57 -8.08
N LEU A 293 -5.73 -0.39 -7.17
CA LEU A 293 -5.27 -0.25 -5.80
C LEU A 293 -3.83 -0.76 -5.73
N TYR A 294 -2.93 -0.02 -5.11
CA TYR A 294 -1.58 -0.49 -4.84
C TYR A 294 -1.08 -0.11 -3.45
N TYR A 295 -0.42 -1.08 -2.81
CA TYR A 295 0.23 -0.93 -1.51
C TYR A 295 1.75 -0.84 -1.70
N VAL A 296 2.36 0.23 -1.20
CA VAL A 296 3.80 0.46 -1.38
C VAL A 296 4.37 1.32 -0.26
N GLY A 297 5.47 0.89 0.36
CA GLY A 297 6.16 1.69 1.37
C GLY A 297 5.33 2.06 2.61
N GLY A 298 4.37 1.22 3.01
CA GLY A 298 3.42 1.54 4.08
C GLY A 298 2.31 2.51 3.67
N GLU A 299 2.06 2.72 2.39
CA GLU A 299 1.03 3.63 1.85
C GLU A 299 0.11 2.89 0.88
N VAL A 300 -1.20 3.18 0.92
CA VAL A 300 -2.19 2.67 -0.03
C VAL A 300 -2.64 3.80 -0.95
N TYR A 301 -2.68 3.52 -2.24
CA TYR A 301 -3.14 4.45 -3.29
C TYR A 301 -4.29 3.85 -4.09
N ALA A 302 -5.10 4.74 -4.70
CA ALA A 302 -6.13 4.39 -5.67
C ALA A 302 -5.97 5.22 -6.94
N GLU A 303 -5.72 4.56 -8.08
CA GLU A 303 -5.66 5.17 -9.42
C GLU A 303 -6.92 4.82 -10.23
N CYS A 304 -7.59 5.84 -10.77
CA CYS A 304 -8.82 5.68 -11.55
C CYS A 304 -8.50 5.29 -13.00
N LEU A 305 -8.46 3.99 -13.30
CA LEU A 305 -8.27 3.46 -14.66
C LEU A 305 -9.55 3.55 -15.52
N SER A 306 -10.72 3.64 -14.86
CA SER A 306 -12.02 3.85 -15.49
C SER A 306 -12.08 5.19 -16.24
N ASP A 307 -12.84 5.20 -17.33
CA ASP A 307 -13.16 6.40 -18.10
C ASP A 307 -14.27 7.24 -17.42
N ALA A 308 -14.83 6.75 -16.31
CA ALA A 308 -15.70 7.48 -15.38
C ALA A 308 -15.03 7.64 -14.00
N ALA A 309 -15.33 8.73 -13.29
CA ALA A 309 -14.72 9.02 -11.98
C ALA A 309 -15.14 8.01 -10.89
N ILE A 310 -14.24 7.78 -9.94
CA ILE A 310 -14.49 7.07 -8.67
C ILE A 310 -14.52 8.07 -7.51
N PHE A 311 -15.16 7.68 -6.40
CA PHE A 311 -15.42 8.55 -5.25
C PHE A 311 -15.02 7.79 -3.99
N VAL A 312 -14.19 8.37 -3.12
CA VAL A 312 -13.53 7.68 -1.99
C VAL A 312 -13.75 8.39 -0.67
N GLN A 313 -14.20 7.65 0.33
CA GLN A 313 -14.22 8.07 1.73
C GLN A 313 -13.16 7.24 2.49
N SER A 314 -12.07 7.89 2.87
CA SER A 314 -11.06 7.34 3.77
C SER A 314 -10.84 8.34 4.90
N ARG A 315 -11.09 7.94 6.15
CA ARG A 315 -10.89 8.83 7.30
C ARG A 315 -9.42 9.24 7.47
N ASN A 316 -8.47 8.38 7.14
CA ASN A 316 -7.04 8.69 7.15
C ASN A 316 -6.68 9.74 6.08
N CYS A 317 -7.15 9.56 4.83
CA CYS A 317 -6.96 10.56 3.78
C CYS A 317 -7.61 11.91 4.14
N ASN A 318 -8.79 11.89 4.76
CA ASN A 318 -9.49 13.10 5.21
C ASN A 318 -8.72 13.80 6.34
N HIS A 319 -8.20 13.06 7.33
CA HIS A 319 -7.38 13.61 8.41
C HIS A 319 -6.13 14.31 7.88
N HIS A 320 -5.37 13.66 6.98
CA HIS A 320 -4.17 14.22 6.35
C HIS A 320 -4.35 15.61 5.73
N HIS A 321 -5.54 15.87 5.17
CA HIS A 321 -5.87 17.13 4.49
C HIS A 321 -6.70 18.09 5.35
N GLY A 322 -6.95 17.77 6.63
CA GLY A 322 -7.79 18.59 7.52
C GLY A 322 -9.28 18.59 7.15
N PHE A 323 -9.75 17.61 6.38
CA PHE A 323 -11.15 17.48 5.97
C PHE A 323 -11.99 16.78 7.03
N HIS A 324 -13.31 17.05 7.02
CA HIS A 324 -14.25 16.34 7.88
C HIS A 324 -14.17 14.81 7.65
N PRO A 325 -14.22 13.95 8.69
CA PRO A 325 -13.98 12.51 8.53
C PRO A 325 -14.92 11.80 7.53
N SER A 326 -16.12 12.31 7.28
CA SER A 326 -17.06 11.76 6.29
C SER A 326 -16.91 12.29 4.86
N THR A 327 -15.95 13.20 4.59
CA THR A 327 -15.71 13.76 3.25
C THR A 327 -15.46 12.67 2.20
N VAL A 328 -15.96 12.90 0.98
CA VAL A 328 -15.90 11.97 -0.15
C VAL A 328 -15.07 12.59 -1.28
N CYS A 329 -13.81 12.19 -1.38
CA CYS A 329 -12.87 12.68 -2.37
C CYS A 329 -13.15 12.06 -3.75
N LYS A 330 -13.43 12.91 -4.76
CA LYS A 330 -13.57 12.48 -6.16
C LYS A 330 -12.21 12.30 -6.81
N ILE A 331 -11.96 11.14 -7.42
CA ILE A 331 -10.77 10.86 -8.24
C ILE A 331 -11.22 10.78 -9.72
N PRO A 332 -10.83 11.76 -10.56
CA PRO A 332 -11.12 11.73 -12.00
C PRO A 332 -10.36 10.61 -12.75
N PRO A 333 -10.82 10.23 -13.96
CA PRO A 333 -10.09 9.33 -14.86
C PRO A 333 -8.63 9.72 -15.05
N GLY A 334 -7.72 8.75 -14.87
CA GLY A 334 -6.26 8.95 -14.98
C GLY A 334 -5.61 9.70 -13.82
N CYS A 335 -6.35 10.00 -12.74
CA CYS A 335 -5.78 10.52 -11.49
C CYS A 335 -5.53 9.40 -10.47
N SER A 336 -4.55 9.62 -9.59
CA SER A 336 -4.25 8.77 -8.44
C SER A 336 -4.27 9.59 -7.15
N LEU A 337 -4.77 8.99 -6.07
CA LEU A 337 -4.84 9.59 -4.73
C LEU A 337 -4.22 8.62 -3.71
N LYS A 338 -3.44 9.15 -2.75
CA LYS A 338 -3.03 8.39 -1.56
C LYS A 338 -4.22 8.30 -0.62
N ILE A 339 -4.74 7.09 -0.42
CA ILE A 339 -5.95 6.82 0.38
C ILE A 339 -5.63 6.30 1.78
N PHE A 340 -4.40 5.83 2.05
CA PHE A 340 -3.95 5.49 3.40
C PHE A 340 -2.43 5.67 3.60
N ASN A 341 -2.00 5.96 4.83
CA ASN A 341 -0.61 5.96 5.25
C ASN A 341 -0.44 5.34 6.66
N ASN A 342 0.35 4.26 6.77
CA ASN A 342 0.54 3.51 8.00
C ASN A 342 1.30 4.30 9.09
N ARG A 343 2.17 5.27 8.73
CA ARG A 343 2.88 6.11 9.72
C ARG A 343 1.94 7.09 10.39
N GLU A 344 1.02 7.67 9.64
CA GLU A 344 0.00 8.58 10.16
C GLU A 344 -1.00 7.82 11.05
N PHE A 345 -1.40 6.61 10.63
CA PHE A 345 -2.17 5.71 11.49
C PHE A 345 -1.42 5.33 12.77
N ALA A 346 -0.11 5.03 12.70
CA ALA A 346 0.73 4.74 13.87
C ALA A 346 0.76 5.91 14.87
N GLN A 347 0.90 7.14 14.36
CA GLN A 347 0.91 8.36 15.18
C GLN A 347 -0.44 8.57 15.87
N LEU A 348 -1.55 8.42 15.14
CA LEU A 348 -2.90 8.52 15.70
C LEU A 348 -3.19 7.41 16.72
N LEU A 349 -2.79 6.17 16.45
CA LEU A 349 -2.94 5.05 17.38
C LEU A 349 -2.17 5.30 18.68
N SER A 350 -0.90 5.73 18.58
CA SER A 350 -0.09 6.09 19.75
C SER A 350 -0.60 7.30 20.53
N GLN A 351 -1.40 8.18 19.91
CA GLN A 351 -2.05 9.29 20.59
C GLN A 351 -3.37 8.85 21.26
N SER A 352 -4.20 8.07 20.57
CA SER A 352 -5.49 7.58 21.08
C SER A 352 -5.37 6.69 22.31
N VAL A 353 -4.28 5.93 22.48
CA VAL A 353 -4.06 5.12 23.71
C VAL A 353 -4.17 5.96 24.98
N ASN A 354 -3.62 7.17 24.98
CA ASN A 354 -3.68 8.10 26.12
C ASN A 354 -5.09 8.72 26.33
N HIS A 355 -6.02 8.49 25.39
CA HIS A 355 -7.41 8.94 25.44
C HIS A 355 -8.38 7.77 25.76
N GLY A 356 -7.86 6.60 26.12
CA GLY A 356 -8.64 5.45 26.60
C GLY A 356 -9.25 4.57 25.49
N PHE A 357 -9.94 3.51 25.92
CA PHE A 357 -10.40 2.42 25.05
C PHE A 357 -11.28 2.91 23.89
N GLU A 358 -12.23 3.80 24.14
CA GLU A 358 -13.20 4.27 23.12
C GLU A 358 -12.50 5.07 21.99
N ALA A 359 -11.52 5.91 22.34
CA ALA A 359 -10.74 6.69 21.38
C ALA A 359 -9.83 5.81 20.49
N VAL A 360 -9.42 4.64 20.98
CA VAL A 360 -8.73 3.62 20.18
C VAL A 360 -9.75 2.81 19.37
N TYR A 361 -10.88 2.40 19.94
CA TYR A 361 -11.91 1.62 19.26
C TYR A 361 -12.49 2.36 18.02
N GLU A 362 -12.68 3.69 18.10
CA GLU A 362 -13.08 4.51 16.94
C GLU A 362 -12.09 4.44 15.75
N LEU A 363 -10.80 4.16 15.99
CA LEU A 363 -9.81 4.00 14.92
C LEU A 363 -10.09 2.77 14.04
N THR A 364 -10.95 1.84 14.45
CA THR A 364 -11.44 0.76 13.58
C THR A 364 -12.04 1.34 12.29
N LYS A 365 -12.72 2.49 12.39
CA LYS A 365 -13.32 3.20 11.26
C LYS A 365 -12.30 3.94 10.37
N MET A 366 -11.03 4.03 10.78
CA MET A 366 -9.91 4.49 9.92
C MET A 366 -9.44 3.37 8.99
N CYS A 367 -9.51 2.12 9.45
CA CYS A 367 -9.03 0.94 8.72
C CYS A 367 -10.00 0.47 7.62
N THR A 368 -11.22 1.02 7.58
CA THR A 368 -12.21 0.79 6.52
C THR A 368 -12.25 1.98 5.56
N ILE A 369 -12.06 1.72 4.27
CA ILE A 369 -12.16 2.71 3.19
C ILE A 369 -13.33 2.32 2.28
N ARG A 370 -14.17 3.30 1.92
CA ARG A 370 -15.35 3.10 1.06
C ARG A 370 -15.14 3.79 -0.27
N MET A 371 -15.48 3.12 -1.37
CA MET A 371 -15.30 3.65 -2.72
C MET A 371 -16.47 3.32 -3.63
N SER A 372 -17.08 4.33 -4.25
CA SER A 372 -18.16 4.16 -5.23
C SER A 372 -17.68 4.45 -6.66
N PHE A 373 -18.23 3.71 -7.62
CA PHE A 373 -17.94 3.86 -9.04
C PHE A 373 -19.00 4.74 -9.71
N VAL A 374 -18.57 5.67 -10.57
CA VAL A 374 -19.40 6.52 -11.45
C VAL A 374 -20.31 7.54 -10.73
N LYS A 375 -20.73 7.29 -9.48
CA LYS A 375 -21.71 8.11 -8.73
C LYS A 375 -21.16 8.52 -7.37
N GLY A 376 -21.06 9.82 -7.12
CA GLY A 376 -20.71 10.37 -5.80
C GLY A 376 -21.84 10.30 -4.78
N TRP A 377 -21.46 10.44 -3.51
CA TRP A 377 -22.33 10.58 -2.34
C TRP A 377 -21.70 11.54 -1.32
N GLY A 378 -22.45 11.90 -0.28
CA GLY A 378 -22.07 12.87 0.74
C GLY A 378 -22.59 14.29 0.44
N ALA A 379 -22.12 15.27 1.20
CA ALA A 379 -22.70 16.62 1.26
C ALA A 379 -22.81 17.36 -0.10
N GLU A 380 -21.89 17.11 -1.04
CA GLU A 380 -21.89 17.73 -2.38
C GLU A 380 -22.84 17.04 -3.39
N TYR A 381 -23.50 15.95 -3.01
CA TYR A 381 -24.24 15.07 -3.91
C TYR A 381 -25.67 14.84 -3.42
N HIS A 382 -26.60 14.54 -4.33
CA HIS A 382 -27.99 14.20 -3.97
C HIS A 382 -28.10 12.93 -3.10
N ARG A 383 -27.11 12.02 -3.18
CA ARG A 383 -27.02 10.82 -2.32
C ARG A 383 -26.23 11.18 -1.07
N GLN A 384 -26.82 11.08 0.11
CA GLN A 384 -26.07 11.28 1.36
C GLN A 384 -25.28 10.02 1.76
N ASP A 385 -25.86 8.83 1.58
CA ASP A 385 -25.23 7.56 1.97
C ASP A 385 -24.58 6.80 0.80
N VAL A 386 -23.49 6.09 1.11
CA VAL A 386 -22.82 5.19 0.15
C VAL A 386 -23.76 4.07 -0.35
N THR A 387 -24.67 3.62 0.50
CA THR A 387 -25.72 2.62 0.20
C THR A 387 -26.78 3.12 -0.77
N SER A 388 -26.83 4.42 -1.05
CA SER A 388 -27.63 4.99 -2.15
C SER A 388 -26.89 4.98 -3.49
N THR A 389 -25.61 4.58 -3.53
CA THR A 389 -24.83 4.48 -4.76
C THR A 389 -25.00 3.10 -5.42
N PRO A 390 -25.06 2.99 -6.76
CA PRO A 390 -25.49 1.75 -7.40
C PRO A 390 -24.44 0.63 -7.35
N CYS A 391 -23.14 0.98 -7.30
CA CYS A 391 -22.01 0.06 -7.30
C CYS A 391 -20.88 0.64 -6.44
N TRP A 392 -20.52 -0.01 -5.34
CA TRP A 392 -19.42 0.42 -4.46
C TRP A 392 -18.68 -0.77 -3.84
N ILE A 393 -17.49 -0.51 -3.31
CA ILE A 393 -16.68 -1.46 -2.55
C ILE A 393 -16.33 -0.91 -1.16
N GLU A 394 -16.20 -1.83 -0.22
CA GLU A 394 -15.66 -1.59 1.11
C GLU A 394 -14.32 -2.35 1.24
N ILE A 395 -13.26 -1.62 1.61
CA ILE A 395 -11.88 -2.11 1.69
C ILE A 395 -11.47 -2.10 3.16
N HIS A 396 -11.10 -3.26 3.70
CA HIS A 396 -10.60 -3.42 5.07
C HIS A 396 -9.10 -3.63 5.06
N LEU A 397 -8.33 -2.76 5.72
CA LEU A 397 -6.87 -2.83 5.77
C LEU A 397 -6.39 -3.70 6.94
N HIS A 398 -5.82 -4.86 6.64
CA HIS A 398 -5.58 -5.91 7.64
C HIS A 398 -4.43 -5.59 8.59
N GLY A 399 -3.37 -4.93 8.11
CA GLY A 399 -2.23 -4.52 8.96
C GLY A 399 -2.66 -3.53 10.06
N PRO A 400 -3.30 -2.40 9.70
CA PRO A 400 -3.89 -1.47 10.65
C PRO A 400 -4.89 -2.13 11.62
N LEU A 401 -5.77 -3.02 11.14
CA LEU A 401 -6.71 -3.77 12.00
C LEU A 401 -5.98 -4.68 13.00
N GLN A 402 -5.01 -5.48 12.55
CA GLN A 402 -4.27 -6.40 13.42
C GLN A 402 -3.43 -5.64 14.48
N TRP A 403 -2.91 -4.46 14.14
CA TRP A 403 -2.21 -3.63 15.11
C TRP A 403 -3.16 -3.05 16.17
N LEU A 404 -4.33 -2.59 15.72
CA LEU A 404 -5.38 -2.07 16.59
C LEU A 404 -5.92 -3.13 17.56
N ASP A 405 -6.18 -4.34 17.06
CA ASP A 405 -6.60 -5.52 17.83
C ASP A 405 -5.61 -5.87 18.96
N LYS A 406 -4.31 -5.91 18.64
CA LYS A 406 -3.24 -6.14 19.63
C LYS A 406 -3.15 -5.04 20.69
N VAL A 407 -3.42 -3.77 20.34
CA VAL A 407 -3.46 -2.65 21.29
C VAL A 407 -4.70 -2.75 22.19
N LEU A 408 -5.89 -2.92 21.61
CA LEU A 408 -7.16 -3.06 22.35
C LEU A 408 -7.13 -4.24 23.34
N THR A 409 -6.54 -5.37 22.93
CA THR A 409 -6.34 -6.55 23.78
C THR A 409 -5.53 -6.26 25.05
N GLN A 410 -4.65 -5.25 25.03
CA GLN A 410 -3.83 -4.85 26.18
C GLN A 410 -4.46 -3.70 27.00
N MET A 411 -5.49 -3.02 26.50
CA MET A 411 -6.15 -1.90 27.19
C MET A 411 -7.28 -2.32 28.14
N GLY A 412 -7.71 -3.58 28.14
CA GLY A 412 -8.82 -4.06 28.97
C GLY A 412 -10.20 -3.71 28.39
N SER A 413 -11.23 -3.67 29.24
CA SER A 413 -12.62 -3.41 28.82
C SER A 413 -13.01 -1.93 28.95
N PRO A 414 -14.05 -1.47 28.21
CA PRO A 414 -14.69 -0.18 28.47
C PRO A 414 -15.11 -0.02 29.94
N HIS A 415 -15.01 1.20 30.47
CA HIS A 415 -15.42 1.49 31.85
C HIS A 415 -16.95 1.42 32.05
N ASN A 416 -17.72 1.70 30.99
CA ASN A 416 -19.18 1.61 31.03
C ASN A 416 -19.63 0.17 30.74
N ALA A 417 -20.16 -0.52 31.76
CA ALA A 417 -20.78 -1.82 31.59
C ALA A 417 -22.08 -1.70 30.77
N ILE A 418 -22.26 -2.58 29.78
CA ILE A 418 -23.48 -2.67 28.96
C ILE A 418 -24.49 -3.59 29.66
N SER A 419 -25.77 -3.20 29.64
CA SER A 419 -26.88 -4.03 30.13
C SER A 419 -27.15 -5.19 29.18
N SER A 420 -27.44 -6.37 29.74
CA SER A 420 -27.90 -7.54 28.98
C SER A 420 -29.41 -7.55 28.70
N VAL A 421 -30.12 -6.46 29.05
CA VAL A 421 -31.60 -6.38 29.08
C VAL A 421 -32.14 -5.10 28.40
N SER A 422 -31.26 -4.25 27.86
CA SER A 422 -31.61 -2.97 27.19
C SER A 422 -31.80 -3.11 25.69
#